data_AF-G0P5Z1-F1
#
_entry.id   AF-G0P5Z1-F1
#
_cell.length_a   1.000
_cell.length_b   1.000
_cell.length_c   1.000
_cell.angle_alpha   90.00
_cell.angle_beta   90.00
_cell.angle_gamma   90.00
#
_symmetry.space_group_name_H-M   'P 1'
#
loop_
_entity.id
_entity.type
_entity.pdbx_description
1 polymer ?
#
loop_
_entity_poly.entity_id
_entity_poly.type
_entity_poly.pdbx_seq_one_letter_code
_entity_poly.pdbx_strand_id
1 'polypeptide(L)'
;MVATEARLRRHRKRRFVSSHFDELYCGESAHAQSQKTHNDLREGKINEITENDLDKLGWYRRVGNDWQVATSGLLLRNAHKVVIKNCKGQLHMDQFSGTKNFVLRGTQYNDTYNERRVTENNFVRSVKVDESSREITITHEHGTAAQVSLKTDTRPNLTKSQSLLANFTGSITLDHDGNRMLNVTFFGVKGTVHIKMYTNDRKLIATFACTAQFGTSVKDDGSRISLPSSINQAQWVCILPDEQPAKSEICKWIPYEEKAMRTPRQEQSWSKGHSPCSQAECNGLKSGVSDLFPWIINFDYFMAHGGDFTEWLKMGIHIVIAVGLLFLLIILFTKCLVPLACCSLAIPFKSRNKKKKKSSSDF
;
A
#
# COMPACT_ATOMS: atom_id res chain seq x y z
N MET A 1 -4.85 37.91 48.11
CA MET A 1 -5.74 37.20 47.16
C MET A 1 -4.86 36.46 46.17
N VAL A 2 -4.62 35.19 46.44
CA VAL A 2 -3.75 34.30 45.65
C VAL A 2 -4.67 33.25 45.04
N ALA A 3 -4.83 33.27 43.72
CA ALA A 3 -5.58 32.26 42.99
C ALA A 3 -4.61 31.14 42.58
N THR A 4 -4.72 30.00 43.25
CA THR A 4 -3.98 28.78 42.96
C THR A 4 -4.62 28.00 41.81
N GLU A 5 -3.86 27.87 40.71
CA GLU A 5 -4.08 26.93 39.61
C GLU A 5 -3.89 25.47 40.11
N ALA A 6 -4.92 24.64 40.01
CA ALA A 6 -4.82 23.20 40.23
C ALA A 6 -5.02 22.46 38.89
N ARG A 7 -3.92 22.28 38.13
CA ARG A 7 -3.91 21.51 36.89
C ARG A 7 -3.56 20.05 37.20
N LEU A 8 -4.59 19.22 37.33
CA LEU A 8 -4.51 17.77 37.53
C LEU A 8 -3.76 17.08 36.36
N ARG A 9 -2.50 16.72 36.59
CA ARG A 9 -1.73 15.79 35.74
C ARG A 9 -2.28 14.37 35.91
N ARG A 10 -3.13 13.92 34.99
CA ARG A 10 -3.41 12.48 34.82
C ARG A 10 -2.24 11.83 34.10
N HIS A 11 -1.39 11.12 34.85
CA HIS A 11 -0.45 10.16 34.31
C HIS A 11 -1.21 8.98 33.69
N ARG A 12 -1.50 9.06 32.39
CA ARG A 12 -1.93 7.91 31.60
C ARG A 12 -0.68 7.11 31.23
N LYS A 13 -0.29 6.14 32.07
CA LYS A 13 0.68 5.11 31.68
C LYS A 13 0.08 4.30 30.52
N ARG A 14 0.32 4.72 29.29
CA ARG A 14 0.06 3.91 28.10
C ARG A 14 1.14 2.83 28.08
N ARG A 15 0.74 1.59 28.35
CA ARG A 15 1.59 0.42 28.14
C ARG A 15 1.75 0.28 26.62
N PHE A 16 2.98 0.43 26.14
CA PHE A 16 3.32 0.25 24.74
C PHE A 16 3.22 -1.24 24.42
N VAL A 17 2.37 -1.59 23.45
CA VAL A 17 2.57 -2.82 22.70
C VAL A 17 3.65 -2.47 21.69
N SER A 18 4.88 -2.88 21.99
CA SER A 18 5.95 -2.92 20.98
C SER A 18 5.58 -4.05 20.04
N SER A 19 4.93 -3.74 18.92
CA SER A 19 4.99 -4.64 17.76
C SER A 19 6.43 -4.58 17.28
N HIS A 20 7.18 -5.67 17.45
CA HIS A 20 8.46 -5.85 16.77
C HIS A 20 8.21 -5.61 15.28
N PHE A 21 8.74 -4.50 14.77
CA PHE A 21 8.80 -4.15 13.35
C PHE A 21 9.99 -4.87 12.69
N ASP A 22 10.31 -6.07 13.17
CA ASP A 22 11.66 -6.61 12.94
C ASP A 22 11.87 -7.08 11.51
N GLU A 23 10.84 -7.25 10.68
CA GLU A 23 11.03 -7.80 9.34
C GLU A 23 9.98 -7.32 8.32
N LEU A 24 9.97 -6.01 8.04
CA LEU A 24 9.49 -5.53 6.74
C LEU A 24 10.56 -5.83 5.68
N TYR A 25 10.50 -7.03 5.12
CA TYR A 25 11.27 -7.38 3.93
C TYR A 25 10.53 -6.87 2.69
N CYS A 26 10.94 -5.72 2.14
CA CYS A 26 10.75 -5.53 0.71
C CYS A 26 11.54 -6.63 0.01
N GLY A 27 10.85 -7.49 -0.72
CA GLY A 27 11.39 -8.68 -1.35
C GLY A 27 12.80 -8.46 -1.88
N GLU A 28 13.75 -9.13 -1.26
CA GLU A 28 15.07 -9.32 -1.81
C GLU A 28 14.92 -10.07 -3.13
N SER A 29 15.09 -9.35 -4.23
CA SER A 29 15.79 -9.87 -5.40
C SER A 29 17.28 -10.12 -5.08
N ALA A 30 17.60 -10.74 -3.92
CA ALA A 30 18.96 -11.07 -3.49
C ALA A 30 19.55 -12.31 -4.19
N HIS A 31 18.96 -12.74 -5.30
CA HIS A 31 19.63 -13.58 -6.29
C HIS A 31 19.72 -12.94 -7.68
N ALA A 32 19.52 -11.63 -7.78
CA ALA A 32 19.90 -10.87 -8.96
C ALA A 32 20.87 -9.74 -8.59
N GLN A 33 22.02 -10.10 -7.99
CA GLN A 33 23.28 -9.47 -8.38
C GLN A 33 23.64 -9.91 -9.81
N SER A 34 22.71 -9.70 -10.75
CA SER A 34 23.07 -9.56 -12.14
C SER A 34 23.68 -8.17 -12.23
N GLN A 35 24.94 -8.07 -12.63
CA GLN A 35 25.58 -6.87 -13.17
C GLN A 35 24.55 -5.75 -13.42
N LYS A 36 24.47 -4.78 -12.50
CA LYS A 36 23.56 -3.64 -12.64
C LYS A 36 23.94 -2.92 -13.92
N THR A 37 23.21 -3.23 -14.98
CA THR A 37 23.17 -2.39 -16.17
C THR A 37 22.25 -1.26 -15.77
N HIS A 38 22.82 -0.12 -15.37
CA HIS A 38 22.09 1.11 -15.00
C HIS A 38 21.27 1.72 -16.16
N ASN A 39 21.07 0.97 -17.25
CA ASN A 39 20.40 1.38 -18.46
C ASN A 39 18.87 1.12 -18.43
N ASP A 40 18.33 0.59 -17.33
CA ASP A 40 16.90 0.22 -17.21
C ASP A 40 16.13 1.25 -16.37
N LEU A 41 15.92 2.45 -16.94
CA LEU A 41 15.08 3.48 -16.31
C LEU A 41 13.61 3.06 -16.39
N ARG A 42 12.87 3.24 -15.29
CA ARG A 42 11.47 2.87 -15.18
C ARG A 42 10.58 4.03 -14.76
N GLU A 43 9.35 4.00 -15.23
CA GLU A 43 8.32 4.96 -14.92
C GLU A 43 7.41 4.42 -13.82
N GLY A 44 7.20 5.24 -12.80
CA GLY A 44 6.35 4.93 -11.66
C GLY A 44 6.16 6.15 -10.78
N LYS A 45 5.12 6.12 -9.92
CA LYS A 45 4.93 7.16 -8.91
C LYS A 45 6.02 7.02 -7.86
N ILE A 46 7.00 7.92 -7.86
CA ILE A 46 8.11 7.96 -6.90
C ILE A 46 8.10 9.29 -6.15
N ASN A 47 8.44 9.24 -4.86
CA ASN A 47 8.62 10.42 -4.04
C ASN A 47 9.84 11.23 -4.50
N GLU A 48 9.70 12.54 -4.50
CA GLU A 48 10.85 13.43 -4.51
C GLU A 48 11.70 13.25 -3.24
N ILE A 49 12.95 13.73 -3.26
CA ILE A 49 13.88 13.60 -2.12
C ILE A 49 13.30 14.22 -0.84
N THR A 50 12.52 15.30 -0.96
CA THR A 50 11.87 15.98 0.16
C THR A 50 10.45 15.47 0.45
N GLU A 51 9.90 14.62 -0.41
CA GLU A 51 8.55 14.07 -0.28
C GLU A 51 8.56 12.73 0.47
N ASN A 52 7.54 12.48 1.28
CA ASN A 52 7.42 11.26 2.10
C ASN A 52 6.00 10.65 2.03
N ASP A 53 5.39 10.66 0.85
CA ASP A 53 4.08 10.09 0.61
C ASP A 53 4.17 8.55 0.64
N LEU A 54 3.31 7.92 1.45
CA LEU A 54 3.21 6.47 1.53
C LEU A 54 2.53 5.87 0.30
N ASP A 55 1.85 6.69 -0.52
CA ASP A 55 1.21 6.27 -1.77
C ASP A 55 2.12 6.34 -3.02
N LYS A 56 3.40 6.66 -2.84
CA LYS A 56 4.44 6.64 -3.89
C LYS A 56 5.62 5.72 -3.50
N LEU A 57 6.51 5.39 -4.43
CA LEU A 57 7.77 4.70 -4.14
C LEU A 57 8.75 5.62 -3.41
N GLY A 58 9.77 5.06 -2.75
CA GLY A 58 10.87 5.86 -2.18
C GLY A 58 10.64 6.40 -0.77
N TRP A 59 9.60 5.95 -0.05
CA TRP A 59 9.45 6.22 1.39
C TRP A 59 10.30 5.31 2.27
N TYR A 60 10.84 4.21 1.74
CA TYR A 60 11.84 3.35 2.39
C TYR A 60 13.18 3.54 1.68
N ARG A 61 14.15 4.15 2.36
CA ARG A 61 15.40 4.64 1.78
C ARG A 61 16.60 3.99 2.44
N ARG A 62 17.63 3.71 1.67
CA ARG A 62 18.91 3.25 2.21
C ARG A 62 19.74 4.44 2.67
N VAL A 63 20.11 4.45 3.95
CA VAL A 63 21.01 5.43 4.56
C VAL A 63 22.23 4.68 5.06
N GLY A 64 23.34 4.78 4.32
CA GLY A 64 24.53 3.96 4.55
C GLY A 64 24.25 2.48 4.23
N ASN A 65 24.35 1.61 5.23
CA ASN A 65 24.05 0.19 5.10
C ASN A 65 22.65 -0.19 5.58
N ASP A 66 21.95 0.73 6.25
CA ASP A 66 20.66 0.44 6.84
C ASP A 66 19.54 1.01 5.97
N TRP A 67 18.43 0.28 5.95
CA TRP A 67 17.20 0.78 5.35
C TRP A 67 16.33 1.45 6.41
N GLN A 68 15.83 2.63 6.08
CA GLN A 68 15.09 3.48 7.01
C GLN A 68 13.81 3.99 6.35
N VAL A 69 12.75 4.07 7.15
CA VAL A 69 11.49 4.69 6.72
C VAL A 69 11.66 6.22 6.81
N ALA A 70 11.60 6.88 5.67
CA ALA A 70 11.75 8.33 5.55
C ALA A 70 10.50 9.12 6.00
N THR A 71 9.35 8.46 6.18
CA THR A 71 8.12 9.09 6.65
C THR A 71 8.09 9.29 8.17
N SER A 72 7.21 10.18 8.63
CA SER A 72 7.02 10.41 10.07
C SER A 72 6.34 9.21 10.74
N GLY A 73 6.71 8.94 11.99
CA GLY A 73 6.07 7.88 12.78
C GLY A 73 4.56 8.08 13.00
N LEU A 74 4.05 9.31 12.88
CA LEU A 74 2.61 9.58 12.94
C LEU A 74 1.89 9.12 11.66
N LEU A 75 2.46 9.41 10.49
CA LEU A 75 1.90 8.96 9.20
C LEU A 75 1.91 7.44 9.09
N LEU A 76 3.01 6.80 9.52
CA LEU A 76 3.11 5.35 9.54
C LEU A 76 2.04 4.70 10.45
N ARG A 77 1.76 5.31 11.61
CA ARG A 77 0.70 4.83 12.52
C ARG A 77 -0.70 5.00 11.95
N ASN A 78 -0.94 6.08 11.20
CA ASN A 78 -2.23 6.30 10.54
C ASN A 78 -2.43 5.37 9.34
N ALA A 79 -1.34 5.01 8.66
CA ALA A 79 -1.33 4.02 7.60
C ALA A 79 -1.63 2.62 8.10
N HIS A 80 -1.04 2.20 9.21
CA HIS A 80 -1.26 0.87 9.76
C HIS A 80 -2.59 0.77 10.52
N LYS A 81 -3.58 0.11 9.93
CA LYS A 81 -4.90 -0.14 10.50
C LYS A 81 -4.95 -1.55 11.08
N VAL A 82 -5.27 -1.65 12.37
CA VAL A 82 -5.43 -2.93 13.06
C VAL A 82 -6.82 -3.00 13.68
N VAL A 83 -7.55 -4.08 13.40
CA VAL A 83 -8.85 -4.38 13.98
C VAL A 83 -8.76 -5.68 14.77
N ILE A 84 -8.91 -5.58 16.09
CA ILE A 84 -8.91 -6.75 16.96
C ILE A 84 -10.23 -7.50 16.78
N LYS A 85 -10.17 -8.79 16.44
CA LYS A 85 -11.35 -9.66 16.30
C LYS A 85 -11.61 -10.43 17.59
N ASN A 86 -10.56 -11.00 18.18
CA ASN A 86 -10.64 -11.71 19.44
C ASN A 86 -9.40 -11.41 20.28
N CYS A 87 -9.57 -10.65 21.35
CA CYS A 87 -8.46 -10.29 22.24
C CYS A 87 -7.94 -11.51 23.03
N LYS A 88 -8.81 -12.35 23.60
CA LYS A 88 -8.42 -13.55 24.36
C LYS A 88 -7.69 -14.58 23.49
N GLY A 89 -8.11 -14.68 22.23
CA GLY A 89 -7.50 -15.53 21.21
C GLY A 89 -6.40 -14.86 20.41
N GLN A 90 -6.01 -13.62 20.72
CA GLN A 90 -4.97 -12.84 20.00
C GLN A 90 -5.18 -12.74 18.48
N LEU A 91 -6.43 -12.85 18.02
CA LEU A 91 -6.80 -12.74 16.61
C LEU A 91 -7.05 -11.28 16.25
N HIS A 92 -6.32 -10.80 15.24
CA HIS A 92 -6.50 -9.47 14.68
C HIS A 92 -6.53 -9.53 13.16
N MET A 93 -7.15 -8.51 12.57
CA MET A 93 -7.00 -8.19 11.16
C MET A 93 -6.11 -6.98 11.07
N ASP A 94 -5.14 -7.01 10.17
CA ASP A 94 -4.29 -5.89 9.84
C ASP A 94 -4.45 -5.50 8.37
N GLN A 95 -4.32 -4.21 8.12
CA GLN A 95 -4.29 -3.63 6.79
C GLN A 95 -3.36 -2.43 6.83
N PHE A 96 -2.48 -2.30 5.84
CA PHE A 96 -1.66 -1.11 5.71
C PHE A 96 -2.21 -0.22 4.58
N SER A 97 -2.60 0.99 4.95
CA SER A 97 -3.08 2.05 4.05
C SER A 97 -1.91 2.92 3.63
N GLY A 98 -1.32 2.59 2.49
CA GLY A 98 -0.17 3.30 1.95
C GLY A 98 0.55 2.37 0.99
N THR A 99 0.40 2.63 -0.31
CA THR A 99 0.89 1.84 -1.45
C THR A 99 0.80 0.31 -1.44
N LYS A 100 0.55 -0.19 -2.65
CA LYS A 100 0.71 -1.58 -3.09
C LYS A 100 2.20 -1.98 -3.26
N ASN A 101 3.14 -1.27 -2.64
CA ASN A 101 4.58 -1.31 -2.97
C ASN A 101 5.45 -1.90 -1.84
N PHE A 102 4.85 -2.64 -0.91
CA PHE A 102 5.58 -3.43 0.07
C PHE A 102 5.07 -4.87 0.03
N VAL A 103 5.94 -5.82 0.34
CA VAL A 103 5.63 -7.26 0.33
C VAL A 103 5.69 -7.75 1.77
N LEU A 104 4.69 -8.54 2.19
CA LEU A 104 4.72 -9.24 3.46
C LEU A 104 5.40 -10.60 3.27
N ARG A 105 6.33 -10.95 4.17
CA ARG A 105 7.06 -12.23 4.15
C ARG A 105 6.07 -13.40 4.21
N GLY A 106 6.17 -14.34 3.27
CA GLY A 106 5.28 -15.51 3.19
C GLY A 106 4.02 -15.32 2.34
N THR A 107 3.70 -14.10 1.92
CA THR A 107 2.77 -13.90 0.81
C THR A 107 3.54 -13.96 -0.50
N GLN A 108 3.34 -15.03 -1.29
CA GLN A 108 3.70 -15.03 -2.72
C GLN A 108 2.73 -14.11 -3.45
N TYR A 109 2.86 -12.82 -3.23
CA TYR A 109 2.33 -11.87 -4.19
C TYR A 109 3.29 -11.90 -5.38
N ASN A 110 2.82 -12.51 -6.46
CA ASN A 110 3.45 -12.54 -7.79
C ASN A 110 3.40 -11.14 -8.45
N ASP A 111 3.52 -10.11 -7.63
CA ASP A 111 3.30 -8.72 -7.95
C ASP A 111 4.63 -8.03 -8.09
N THR A 112 5.38 -8.54 -9.06
CA THR A 112 6.38 -7.78 -9.78
C THR A 112 5.78 -6.42 -10.14
N TYR A 113 6.26 -5.40 -9.44
CA TYR A 113 6.20 -3.98 -9.78
C TYR A 113 5.74 -3.71 -11.23
N ASN A 114 4.58 -3.06 -11.40
CA ASN A 114 4.14 -2.52 -12.70
C ASN A 114 4.96 -1.28 -13.11
N GLU A 115 6.23 -1.23 -12.75
CA GLU A 115 7.16 -0.21 -13.18
C GLU A 115 7.50 -0.48 -14.64
N ARG A 116 6.86 0.29 -15.53
CA ARG A 116 7.07 0.22 -16.97
C ARG A 116 8.49 0.66 -17.26
N ARG A 117 9.22 -0.07 -18.10
CA ARG A 117 10.49 0.46 -18.60
C ARG A 117 10.20 1.68 -19.45
N VAL A 118 11.01 2.73 -19.30
CA VAL A 118 10.88 3.94 -20.15
C VAL A 118 11.09 3.59 -21.62
N THR A 119 11.86 2.54 -21.93
CA THR A 119 12.05 2.00 -23.28
C THR A 119 10.81 1.31 -23.87
N GLU A 120 9.80 0.98 -23.06
CA GLU A 120 8.52 0.49 -23.58
C GLU A 120 7.63 1.62 -24.09
N ASN A 121 7.96 2.89 -23.79
CA ASN A 121 7.24 4.03 -24.37
C ASN A 121 7.62 4.20 -25.84
N ASN A 122 6.61 4.36 -26.69
CA ASN A 122 6.78 4.31 -28.15
C ASN A 122 7.70 5.39 -28.73
N PHE A 123 7.88 6.52 -28.03
CA PHE A 123 8.72 7.62 -28.48
C PHE A 123 10.19 7.46 -28.07
N VAL A 124 10.51 6.49 -27.21
CA VAL A 124 11.85 6.28 -26.67
C VAL A 124 12.53 5.12 -27.40
N ARG A 125 13.68 5.41 -28.02
CA ARG A 125 14.53 4.40 -28.66
C ARG A 125 15.44 3.70 -27.66
N SER A 126 16.10 4.49 -26.82
CA SER A 126 17.01 3.98 -25.80
C SER A 126 17.21 4.98 -24.68
N VAL A 127 17.58 4.45 -23.51
CA VAL A 127 17.96 5.23 -22.34
C VAL A 127 19.34 4.79 -21.89
N LYS A 128 20.22 5.75 -21.60
CA LYS A 128 21.54 5.52 -21.06
C LYS A 128 21.73 6.41 -19.83
N VAL A 129 22.07 5.80 -18.71
CA VAL A 129 22.38 6.51 -17.47
C VAL A 129 23.87 6.43 -17.25
N ASP A 130 24.53 7.58 -17.19
CA ASP A 130 25.95 7.66 -16.87
C ASP A 130 26.11 8.24 -15.46
N GLU A 131 26.49 7.36 -14.53
CA GLU A 131 26.66 7.72 -13.13
C GLU A 131 27.84 8.66 -12.89
N SER A 132 28.84 8.65 -13.79
CA SER A 132 30.04 9.48 -13.66
C SER A 132 29.79 10.93 -14.08
N SER A 133 28.98 11.14 -15.11
CA SER A 133 28.63 12.46 -15.64
C SER A 133 27.37 13.07 -15.02
N ARG A 134 26.61 12.32 -14.20
CA ARG A 134 25.30 12.73 -13.64
C ARG A 134 24.27 13.05 -14.73
N GLU A 135 24.44 12.50 -15.93
CA GLU A 135 23.59 12.74 -17.07
C GLU A 135 22.77 11.50 -17.43
N ILE A 136 21.54 11.76 -17.87
CA ILE A 136 20.65 10.74 -18.42
C ILE A 136 20.42 11.11 -19.88
N THR A 137 20.87 10.25 -20.79
CA THR A 137 20.66 10.43 -22.22
C THR A 137 19.46 9.60 -22.67
N ILE A 138 18.44 10.28 -23.21
CA ILE A 138 17.28 9.65 -23.82
C ILE A 138 17.38 9.83 -25.33
N THR A 139 17.48 8.72 -26.07
CA THR A 139 17.44 8.76 -27.53
C THR A 139 15.99 8.62 -27.96
N HIS A 140 15.48 9.61 -28.68
CA HIS A 140 14.12 9.58 -29.20
C HIS A 140 14.04 8.69 -30.44
N GLU A 141 12.96 7.91 -30.57
CA GLU A 141 12.65 7.14 -31.77
C GLU A 141 12.23 8.05 -32.93
N HIS A 142 11.49 9.12 -32.59
CA HIS A 142 11.00 10.12 -33.53
C HIS A 142 11.31 11.53 -33.04
N GLY A 143 11.65 12.44 -33.96
CA GLY A 143 11.95 13.84 -33.68
C GLY A 143 11.31 14.77 -34.71
N THR A 144 11.19 16.04 -34.36
CA THR A 144 10.74 17.08 -35.28
C THR A 144 11.89 17.52 -36.20
N ALA A 145 11.55 18.01 -37.38
CA ALA A 145 12.55 18.51 -38.32
C ALA A 145 13.30 19.71 -37.74
N ALA A 146 14.63 19.70 -37.85
CA ALA A 146 15.47 20.83 -37.50
C ALA A 146 15.70 21.73 -38.72
N GLN A 147 15.61 23.04 -38.53
CA GLN A 147 16.00 23.99 -39.57
C GLN A 147 17.53 24.07 -39.64
N VAL A 148 18.08 23.74 -40.80
CA VAL A 148 19.53 23.82 -41.07
C VAL A 148 19.76 24.97 -42.04
N SER A 149 20.61 25.93 -41.66
CA SER A 149 21.07 27.00 -42.55
C SER A 149 22.50 26.71 -42.99
N LEU A 150 22.70 26.62 -44.31
CA LEU A 150 24.00 26.37 -44.91
C LEU A 150 24.49 27.63 -45.62
N LYS A 151 25.58 28.22 -45.12
CA LYS A 151 26.28 29.33 -45.76
C LYS A 151 27.47 28.80 -46.54
N THR A 152 27.54 29.11 -47.82
CA THR A 152 28.60 28.66 -48.75
C THR A 152 29.02 29.81 -49.65
N ASP A 153 30.30 29.86 -50.01
CA ASP A 153 30.83 30.88 -50.92
C ASP A 153 30.44 30.61 -52.39
N THR A 154 30.24 29.33 -52.71
CA THR A 154 29.77 28.86 -54.03
C THR A 154 28.41 28.18 -53.90
N ARG A 155 27.58 28.27 -54.94
CA ARG A 155 26.26 27.63 -54.96
C ARG A 155 26.36 26.10 -54.72
N PRO A 156 25.76 25.57 -53.64
CA PRO A 156 25.84 24.15 -53.34
C PRO A 156 24.93 23.34 -54.27
N ASN A 157 25.38 22.15 -54.67
CA ASN A 157 24.57 21.21 -55.43
C ASN A 157 23.96 20.18 -54.46
N LEU A 158 22.65 20.28 -54.24
CA LEU A 158 21.90 19.35 -53.41
C LEU A 158 21.28 18.27 -54.28
N THR A 159 21.78 17.04 -54.15
CA THR A 159 21.25 15.87 -54.86
C THR A 159 20.48 14.98 -53.91
N LYS A 160 19.40 14.39 -54.42
CA LYS A 160 18.54 13.48 -53.68
C LYS A 160 18.62 12.10 -54.33
N SER A 161 18.68 11.06 -53.50
CA SER A 161 18.65 9.67 -53.96
C SER A 161 17.22 9.24 -54.28
N GLN A 162 17.06 8.38 -55.28
CA GLN A 162 15.76 7.77 -55.60
C GLN A 162 15.24 6.92 -54.43
N SER A 163 13.94 7.04 -54.17
CA SER A 163 13.25 6.28 -53.13
C SER A 163 12.69 4.97 -53.69
N LEU A 164 12.77 3.91 -52.89
CA LEU A 164 12.38 2.55 -53.27
C LEU A 164 11.62 1.88 -52.11
N LEU A 165 10.70 0.99 -52.47
CA LEU A 165 10.00 0.10 -51.54
C LEU A 165 9.67 -1.20 -52.27
N ALA A 166 10.05 -2.35 -51.71
CA ALA A 166 9.70 -3.64 -52.29
C ALA A 166 8.33 -4.11 -51.81
N ASN A 167 8.09 -4.05 -50.49
CA ASN A 167 6.81 -4.44 -49.89
C ASN A 167 6.67 -3.86 -48.47
N PHE A 168 5.50 -3.99 -47.85
CA PHE A 168 5.32 -3.70 -46.42
C PHE A 168 4.31 -4.63 -45.76
N THR A 169 4.39 -4.82 -44.46
CA THR A 169 3.36 -5.46 -43.64
C THR A 169 3.13 -4.64 -42.38
N GLY A 170 1.99 -4.83 -41.71
CA GLY A 170 1.76 -4.12 -40.47
C GLY A 170 0.44 -4.48 -39.79
N SER A 171 0.23 -3.89 -38.62
CA SER A 171 -1.01 -3.93 -37.85
C SER A 171 -1.27 -2.58 -37.20
N ILE A 172 -2.55 -2.23 -37.04
CA ILE A 172 -2.96 -1.07 -36.25
C ILE A 172 -3.27 -1.58 -34.85
N THR A 173 -2.63 -1.01 -33.83
CA THR A 173 -2.79 -1.44 -32.44
C THR A 173 -3.30 -0.30 -31.57
N LEU A 174 -4.27 -0.61 -30.70
CA LEU A 174 -4.62 0.20 -29.54
C LEU A 174 -4.05 -0.47 -28.29
N ASP A 175 -3.04 0.15 -27.69
CA ASP A 175 -2.35 -0.38 -26.52
C ASP A 175 -3.13 -0.11 -25.22
N HIS A 176 -2.73 -0.78 -24.13
CA HIS A 176 -3.35 -0.69 -22.80
C HIS A 176 -3.48 0.74 -22.24
N ASP A 177 -2.60 1.65 -22.69
CA ASP A 177 -2.56 3.05 -22.25
C ASP A 177 -3.38 3.97 -23.16
N GLY A 178 -4.13 3.41 -24.11
CA GLY A 178 -4.92 4.18 -25.08
C GLY A 178 -4.12 4.73 -26.27
N ASN A 179 -2.83 4.35 -26.39
CA ASN A 179 -1.98 4.77 -27.50
C ASN A 179 -2.36 4.01 -28.78
N ARG A 180 -2.65 4.75 -29.85
CA ARG A 180 -2.95 4.20 -31.18
C ARG A 180 -1.76 4.31 -32.09
N MET A 181 -1.30 3.17 -32.61
CA MET A 181 -0.12 3.13 -33.45
C MET A 181 -0.35 2.22 -34.66
N LEU A 182 0.26 2.59 -35.77
CA LEU A 182 0.47 1.74 -36.93
C LEU A 182 1.86 1.14 -36.81
N ASN A 183 1.94 -0.16 -36.53
CA ASN A 183 3.19 -0.90 -36.51
C ASN A 183 3.43 -1.46 -37.92
N VAL A 184 4.39 -0.91 -38.65
CA VAL A 184 4.68 -1.28 -40.04
C VAL A 184 6.12 -1.72 -40.18
N THR A 185 6.31 -2.82 -40.88
CA THR A 185 7.60 -3.31 -41.34
C THR A 185 7.71 -3.08 -42.84
N PHE A 186 8.71 -2.32 -43.24
CA PHE A 186 9.03 -2.04 -44.63
C PHE A 186 10.11 -3.01 -45.10
N PHE A 187 9.92 -3.57 -46.30
CA PHE A 187 10.86 -4.50 -46.92
C PHE A 187 11.54 -3.82 -48.12
N GLY A 188 12.88 -3.92 -48.16
CA GLY A 188 13.71 -3.34 -49.21
C GLY A 188 13.49 -1.84 -49.40
N VAL A 189 13.39 -1.09 -48.29
CA VAL A 189 13.08 0.35 -48.33
C VAL A 189 14.34 1.21 -48.41
N LYS A 190 14.24 2.32 -49.14
CA LYS A 190 15.30 3.35 -49.27
C LYS A 190 14.66 4.71 -49.52
N GLY A 191 15.24 5.77 -48.96
CA GLY A 191 14.80 7.14 -49.22
C GLY A 191 13.49 7.50 -48.51
N THR A 192 12.63 8.29 -49.16
CA THR A 192 11.37 8.80 -48.57
C THR A 192 10.17 8.06 -49.11
N VAL A 193 9.21 7.73 -48.25
CA VAL A 193 7.93 7.14 -48.65
C VAL A 193 6.76 7.92 -48.07
N HIS A 194 5.70 8.03 -48.86
CA HIS A 194 4.45 8.67 -48.49
C HIS A 194 3.43 7.61 -48.13
N ILE A 195 2.84 7.72 -46.95
CA ILE A 195 1.89 6.75 -46.41
C ILE A 195 0.53 7.45 -46.33
N LYS A 196 -0.49 6.84 -46.93
CA LYS A 196 -1.87 7.31 -46.89
C LYS A 196 -2.79 6.20 -46.40
N MET A 197 -3.71 6.56 -45.51
CA MET A 197 -4.71 5.64 -44.98
C MET A 197 -6.09 6.02 -45.50
N TYR A 198 -6.92 5.02 -45.76
CA TYR A 198 -8.25 5.16 -46.31
C TYR A 198 -9.22 4.22 -45.57
N THR A 199 -10.46 4.67 -45.40
CA THR A 199 -11.51 3.84 -44.81
C THR A 199 -11.86 2.63 -45.69
N ASN A 200 -11.84 2.84 -47.01
CA ASN A 200 -12.26 1.85 -48.01
C ASN A 200 -11.26 1.76 -49.18
N ASP A 201 -11.36 0.67 -49.94
CA ASP A 201 -10.56 0.35 -51.13
C ASP A 201 -10.71 1.37 -52.26
N ARG A 202 -11.82 2.11 -52.29
CA ARG A 202 -12.10 3.15 -53.31
C ARG A 202 -11.18 4.36 -53.25
N LYS A 203 -10.32 4.48 -52.22
CA LYS A 203 -9.33 5.58 -52.03
C LYS A 203 -9.91 6.99 -52.19
N LEU A 204 -11.16 7.21 -51.78
CA LEU A 204 -11.88 8.47 -52.01
C LEU A 204 -11.30 9.64 -51.21
N ILE A 205 -11.14 9.44 -49.90
CA ILE A 205 -10.65 10.46 -48.96
C ILE A 205 -9.63 9.80 -48.03
N ALA A 206 -8.43 10.39 -47.97
CA ALA A 206 -7.40 9.95 -47.04
C ALA A 206 -7.78 10.38 -45.62
N THR A 207 -7.92 9.41 -44.72
CA THR A 207 -8.20 9.64 -43.28
C THR A 207 -6.98 10.16 -42.55
N PHE A 208 -5.80 9.76 -43.00
CA PHE A 208 -4.51 10.13 -42.44
C PHE A 208 -3.43 10.04 -43.53
N ALA A 209 -2.44 10.92 -43.44
CA ALA A 209 -1.28 10.89 -44.31
C ALA A 209 -0.04 11.28 -43.52
N CYS A 210 1.07 10.59 -43.77
CA CYS A 210 2.36 10.92 -43.19
C CYS A 210 3.50 10.53 -44.14
N THR A 211 4.70 11.03 -43.85
CA THR A 211 5.92 10.73 -44.62
C THR A 211 6.93 10.06 -43.72
N ALA A 212 7.47 8.92 -44.14
CA ALA A 212 8.57 8.25 -43.45
C ALA A 212 9.85 8.39 -44.26
N GLN A 213 10.96 8.68 -43.56
CA GLN A 213 12.27 8.88 -44.18
C GLN A 213 13.23 7.79 -43.71
N PHE A 214 13.87 7.14 -44.68
CA PHE A 214 14.85 6.08 -44.48
C PHE A 214 16.20 6.52 -45.02
N GLY A 215 17.24 5.79 -44.62
CA GLY A 215 18.61 6.02 -45.07
C GLY A 215 18.79 5.83 -46.58
N THR A 216 20.05 6.00 -47.01
CA THR A 216 20.46 5.88 -48.42
C THR A 216 20.72 4.44 -48.86
N SER A 217 20.88 3.51 -47.91
CA SER A 217 21.01 2.08 -48.17
C SER A 217 19.64 1.39 -48.19
N VAL A 218 19.51 0.38 -49.05
CA VAL A 218 18.33 -0.50 -49.08
C VAL A 218 18.41 -1.43 -47.87
N LYS A 219 17.39 -1.40 -47.01
CA LYS A 219 17.28 -2.28 -45.85
C LYS A 219 15.83 -2.57 -45.51
N ASP A 220 15.63 -3.60 -44.70
CA ASP A 220 14.35 -3.82 -44.04
C ASP A 220 14.34 -3.00 -42.74
N ASP A 221 13.22 -2.31 -42.46
CA ASP A 221 13.11 -1.44 -41.29
C ASP A 221 11.70 -1.49 -40.70
N GLY A 222 11.62 -1.45 -39.37
CA GLY A 222 10.37 -1.40 -38.63
C GLY A 222 10.11 0.01 -38.13
N SER A 223 8.87 0.49 -38.20
CA SER A 223 8.50 1.80 -37.67
C SER A 223 7.13 1.77 -37.00
N ARG A 224 6.99 2.56 -35.93
CA ARG A 224 5.74 2.72 -35.18
C ARG A 224 5.22 4.13 -35.37
N ILE A 225 4.16 4.27 -36.15
CA ILE A 225 3.61 5.58 -36.51
C ILE A 225 2.40 5.87 -35.61
N SER A 226 2.42 6.98 -34.89
CA SER A 226 1.26 7.40 -34.08
C SER A 226 0.08 7.78 -34.95
N LEU A 227 -1.11 7.29 -34.58
CA LEU A 227 -2.34 7.52 -35.32
C LEU A 227 -3.32 8.42 -34.54
N PRO A 228 -4.13 9.22 -35.25
CA PRO A 228 -5.20 9.99 -34.62
C PRO A 228 -6.34 9.09 -34.12
N SER A 229 -7.10 9.61 -33.15
CA SER A 229 -8.27 8.93 -32.56
C SER A 229 -9.42 8.69 -33.55
N SER A 230 -9.40 9.32 -34.73
CA SER A 230 -10.36 9.06 -35.81
C SER A 230 -10.22 7.66 -36.41
N ILE A 231 -9.08 6.99 -36.23
CA ILE A 231 -8.83 5.63 -36.73
C ILE A 231 -9.09 4.63 -35.61
N ASN A 232 -10.23 3.94 -35.66
CA ASN A 232 -10.71 2.99 -34.65
C ASN A 232 -11.06 1.60 -35.23
N GLN A 233 -10.65 1.32 -36.46
CA GLN A 233 -10.97 0.09 -37.17
C GLN A 233 -9.86 -0.23 -38.18
N ALA A 234 -9.95 -1.42 -38.78
CA ALA A 234 -9.07 -1.81 -39.89
C ALA A 234 -9.20 -0.81 -41.05
N GLN A 235 -8.08 -0.50 -41.70
CA GLN A 235 -8.03 0.49 -42.78
C GLN A 235 -7.17 0.02 -43.94
N TRP A 236 -7.45 0.58 -45.12
CA TRP A 236 -6.59 0.46 -46.29
C TRP A 236 -5.38 1.38 -46.13
N VAL A 237 -4.19 0.81 -46.06
CA VAL A 237 -2.93 1.57 -46.02
C VAL A 237 -2.27 1.44 -47.38
N CYS A 238 -1.90 2.58 -47.95
CA CYS A 238 -1.18 2.67 -49.21
C CYS A 238 0.12 3.43 -49.02
N ILE A 239 1.20 2.90 -49.60
CA ILE A 239 2.53 3.45 -49.48
C ILE A 239 3.10 3.68 -50.88
N LEU A 240 3.51 4.91 -51.14
CA LEU A 240 4.09 5.36 -52.40
C LEU A 240 5.51 5.88 -52.16
N PRO A 241 6.55 5.27 -52.76
CA PRO A 241 7.89 5.83 -52.74
C PRO A 241 7.91 7.19 -53.43
N ASP A 242 8.70 8.11 -52.90
CA ASP A 242 8.78 9.46 -53.44
C ASP A 242 9.34 9.47 -54.88
N GLU A 243 8.82 10.38 -55.70
CA GLU A 243 9.16 10.54 -57.13
C GLU A 243 8.85 9.32 -58.02
N GLN A 244 8.03 8.38 -57.54
CA GLN A 244 7.55 7.26 -58.36
C GLN A 244 6.13 7.48 -58.90
N PRO A 245 5.78 6.87 -60.05
CA PRO A 245 4.43 6.97 -60.59
C PRO A 245 3.42 6.32 -59.64
N ALA A 246 2.18 6.81 -59.60
CA ALA A 246 1.12 6.27 -58.73
C ALA A 246 0.84 4.76 -58.92
N LYS A 247 1.26 4.16 -60.05
CA LYS A 247 1.18 2.72 -60.29
C LYS A 247 2.09 1.87 -59.40
N SER A 248 3.14 2.45 -58.82
CA SER A 248 4.02 1.76 -57.87
C SER A 248 3.55 1.87 -56.42
N GLU A 249 2.37 2.45 -56.19
CA GLU A 249 1.73 2.46 -54.88
C GLU A 249 1.35 1.03 -54.47
N ILE A 250 1.84 0.59 -53.31
CA ILE A 250 1.49 -0.70 -52.74
C ILE A 250 0.41 -0.45 -51.70
N CYS A 251 -0.73 -1.14 -51.81
CA CYS A 251 -1.84 -1.01 -50.88
C CYS A 251 -2.21 -2.34 -50.24
N LYS A 252 -2.49 -2.31 -48.93
CA LYS A 252 -2.92 -3.49 -48.17
C LYS A 252 -4.00 -3.12 -47.16
N TRP A 253 -4.90 -4.06 -46.90
CA TRP A 253 -5.82 -3.99 -45.78
C TRP A 253 -5.09 -4.38 -44.50
N ILE A 254 -5.05 -3.47 -43.52
CA ILE A 254 -4.31 -3.64 -42.27
C ILE A 254 -5.30 -3.89 -41.13
N PRO A 255 -5.15 -5.01 -40.37
CA PRO A 255 -6.04 -5.34 -39.28
C PRO A 255 -5.89 -4.37 -38.09
N TYR A 256 -6.95 -4.25 -37.30
CA TYR A 256 -6.99 -3.47 -36.07
C TYR A 256 -7.07 -4.39 -34.87
N GLU A 257 -6.12 -4.26 -33.95
CA GLU A 257 -6.01 -5.04 -32.72
C GLU A 257 -6.14 -4.12 -31.51
N GLU A 258 -7.10 -4.43 -30.64
CA GLU A 258 -7.36 -3.66 -29.42
C GLU A 258 -7.02 -4.46 -28.17
N LYS A 259 -6.21 -3.87 -27.30
CA LYS A 259 -5.93 -4.40 -25.98
C LYS A 259 -6.76 -3.66 -24.94
N ALA A 260 -7.40 -4.42 -24.05
CA ALA A 260 -8.20 -3.86 -22.97
C ALA A 260 -7.35 -2.94 -22.08
N MET A 261 -7.90 -1.80 -21.68
CA MET A 261 -7.21 -0.88 -20.76
C MET A 261 -6.84 -1.59 -19.46
N ARG A 262 -5.65 -1.27 -18.93
CA ARG A 262 -5.23 -1.79 -17.63
C ARG A 262 -6.16 -1.23 -16.55
N THR A 263 -6.82 -2.13 -15.82
CA THR A 263 -7.61 -1.73 -14.66
C THR A 263 -6.67 -1.33 -13.53
N PRO A 264 -6.93 -0.21 -12.84
CA PRO A 264 -6.16 0.15 -11.65
C PRO A 264 -6.37 -0.95 -10.62
N ARG A 265 -5.27 -1.39 -10.01
CA ARG A 265 -5.28 -2.48 -9.05
C ARG A 265 -6.21 -2.18 -7.85
N GLN A 266 -6.88 -3.19 -7.32
CA GLN A 266 -7.70 -3.09 -6.10
C GLN A 266 -6.80 -2.95 -4.85
N GLU A 267 -7.25 -2.22 -3.82
CA GLU A 267 -6.53 -2.06 -2.55
C GLU A 267 -6.28 -3.43 -1.88
N GLN A 268 -5.21 -3.52 -1.08
CA GLN A 268 -4.93 -4.74 -0.30
C GLN A 268 -6.13 -5.09 0.57
N SER A 269 -6.54 -6.36 0.51
CA SER A 269 -7.54 -6.92 1.41
C SER A 269 -6.95 -7.09 2.82
N TRP A 270 -7.83 -7.12 3.82
CA TRP A 270 -7.45 -7.36 5.20
C TRP A 270 -6.76 -8.73 5.37
N SER A 271 -5.55 -8.73 5.94
CA SER A 271 -4.85 -9.96 6.34
C SER A 271 -5.26 -10.39 7.75
N LYS A 272 -5.26 -11.69 7.99
CA LYS A 272 -5.49 -12.28 9.32
C LYS A 272 -4.13 -12.49 9.99
N GLY A 273 -3.95 -11.89 11.16
CA GLY A 273 -2.75 -12.03 11.97
C GLY A 273 -3.05 -12.67 13.33
N HIS A 274 -2.04 -13.36 13.88
CA HIS A 274 -2.03 -13.79 15.27
C HIS A 274 -0.92 -13.02 15.99
N SER A 275 -1.21 -12.46 17.16
CA SER A 275 -0.18 -11.71 17.88
C SER A 275 0.95 -12.64 18.35
N PRO A 276 2.20 -12.14 18.46
CA PRO A 276 3.32 -12.90 19.00
C PRO A 276 3.26 -13.08 20.53
N CYS A 277 2.25 -12.51 21.21
CA CYS A 277 2.11 -12.67 22.65
C CYS A 277 1.77 -14.13 22.98
N SER A 278 2.53 -14.73 23.91
CA SER A 278 2.15 -16.02 24.45
C SER A 278 0.80 -15.89 25.17
N GLN A 279 -0.11 -16.83 24.94
CA GLN A 279 -1.48 -16.76 25.48
C GLN A 279 -1.47 -16.68 27.02
N ALA A 280 -0.43 -17.19 27.66
CA ALA A 280 -0.18 -17.13 29.11
C ALA A 280 0.18 -15.73 29.63
N GLU A 281 0.88 -14.91 28.84
CA GLU A 281 1.27 -13.55 29.24
C GLU A 281 0.16 -12.52 28.99
N CYS A 282 -0.63 -12.69 27.92
CA CYS A 282 -1.73 -11.79 27.59
C CYS A 282 -3.03 -12.09 28.34
N ASN A 283 -3.30 -13.37 28.66
CA ASN A 283 -4.45 -13.76 29.48
C ASN A 283 -4.09 -14.04 30.94
N GLY A 284 -2.81 -13.89 31.30
CA GLY A 284 -2.38 -13.96 32.68
C GLY A 284 -2.98 -12.78 33.44
N LEU A 285 -3.98 -13.04 34.29
CA LEU A 285 -4.27 -12.12 35.39
C LEU A 285 -2.93 -11.85 36.07
N LYS A 286 -2.48 -10.60 36.07
CA LYS A 286 -1.40 -10.21 36.96
C LYS A 286 -1.92 -10.52 38.36
N SER A 287 -1.41 -11.60 38.96
CA SER A 287 -1.77 -12.12 40.27
C SER A 287 -1.24 -11.20 41.38
N GLY A 288 -1.53 -9.91 41.26
CA GLY A 288 -1.30 -8.91 42.28
C GLY A 288 -2.58 -8.69 43.06
N VAL A 289 -2.45 -8.62 44.38
CA VAL A 289 -3.53 -8.34 45.35
C VAL A 289 -4.34 -7.07 45.00
N SER A 290 -3.80 -6.19 44.14
CA SER A 290 -4.46 -4.97 43.64
C SER A 290 -5.58 -5.20 42.61
N ASP A 291 -5.59 -6.32 41.87
CA ASP A 291 -6.63 -6.62 40.86
C ASP A 291 -7.76 -7.53 41.40
N LEU A 292 -7.62 -8.03 42.64
CA LEU A 292 -8.68 -8.76 43.37
C LEU A 292 -9.86 -7.85 43.74
N PHE A 293 -9.60 -6.57 44.02
CA PHE A 293 -10.61 -5.63 44.50
C PHE A 293 -11.61 -5.17 43.42
N PRO A 294 -11.19 -4.85 42.17
CA PRO A 294 -12.13 -4.48 41.12
C PRO A 294 -13.04 -5.63 40.64
N TRP A 295 -12.56 -6.87 40.66
CA TRP A 295 -13.33 -8.06 40.27
C TRP A 295 -14.44 -8.39 41.28
N ILE A 296 -14.20 -8.20 42.57
CA ILE A 296 -15.18 -8.42 43.65
C ILE A 296 -16.29 -7.36 43.65
N ILE A 297 -15.99 -6.12 43.21
CA ILE A 297 -16.94 -5.00 43.29
C ILE A 297 -17.78 -4.84 42.02
N ASN A 298 -17.32 -5.35 40.87
CA ASN A 298 -18.01 -5.22 39.60
C ASN A 298 -18.83 -6.48 39.25
N PHE A 299 -20.01 -6.61 39.88
CA PHE A 299 -20.93 -7.75 39.70
C PHE A 299 -21.33 -7.97 38.23
N ASP A 300 -21.49 -6.90 37.45
CA ASP A 300 -21.81 -6.99 36.01
C ASP A 300 -20.69 -7.65 35.19
N TYR A 301 -19.42 -7.42 35.57
CA TYR A 301 -18.29 -8.06 34.90
C TYR A 301 -18.21 -9.56 35.21
N PHE A 302 -18.52 -9.95 36.45
CA PHE A 302 -18.59 -11.35 36.87
C PHE A 302 -19.76 -12.08 36.16
N MET A 303 -20.95 -11.49 36.10
CA MET A 303 -22.12 -12.09 35.44
C MET A 303 -21.90 -12.29 33.93
N ALA A 304 -21.14 -11.40 33.27
CA ALA A 304 -20.84 -11.51 31.84
C ALA A 304 -19.75 -12.56 31.50
N HIS A 305 -18.94 -13.00 32.47
CA HIS A 305 -17.75 -13.84 32.22
C HIS A 305 -17.65 -15.10 33.11
N GLY A 306 -18.55 -15.30 34.07
CA GLY A 306 -18.56 -16.41 35.04
C GLY A 306 -19.16 -17.71 34.51
N GLY A 307 -18.52 -18.32 33.50
CA GLY A 307 -18.97 -19.58 32.89
C GLY A 307 -18.31 -20.86 33.43
N ASP A 308 -17.20 -20.77 34.18
CA ASP A 308 -16.46 -21.96 34.65
C ASP A 308 -16.80 -22.33 36.10
N PHE A 309 -17.03 -23.62 36.34
CA PHE A 309 -17.34 -24.20 37.67
C PHE A 309 -16.27 -23.88 38.73
N THR A 310 -15.01 -23.72 38.30
CA THR A 310 -13.88 -23.37 39.15
C THR A 310 -13.97 -21.94 39.70
N GLU A 311 -14.57 -21.01 38.95
CA GLU A 311 -14.75 -19.61 39.37
C GLU A 311 -15.91 -19.48 40.36
N TRP A 312 -16.96 -20.28 40.22
CA TRP A 312 -18.05 -20.41 41.20
C TRP A 312 -17.55 -20.95 42.55
N LEU A 313 -16.67 -21.95 42.53
CA LEU A 313 -16.08 -22.53 43.74
C LEU A 313 -15.22 -21.50 44.50
N LYS A 314 -14.41 -20.71 43.80
CA LYS A 314 -13.58 -19.66 44.40
C LYS A 314 -14.43 -18.59 45.08
N MET A 315 -15.53 -18.17 44.42
CA MET A 315 -16.46 -17.19 44.97
C MET A 315 -17.13 -17.72 46.24
N GLY A 316 -17.58 -18.99 46.23
CA GLY A 316 -18.12 -19.65 47.42
C GLY A 316 -17.15 -19.68 48.60
N ILE A 317 -15.88 -20.04 48.37
CA ILE A 317 -14.84 -20.05 49.40
C ILE A 317 -14.63 -18.64 49.98
N HIS A 318 -14.65 -17.61 49.14
CA HIS A 318 -14.45 -16.22 49.60
C HIS A 318 -15.63 -15.70 50.43
N ILE A 319 -16.87 -16.06 50.09
CA ILE A 319 -18.04 -15.73 50.93
C ILE A 319 -17.90 -16.38 52.31
N VAL A 320 -17.52 -17.66 52.36
CA VAL A 320 -17.35 -18.39 53.63
C VAL A 320 -16.26 -17.73 54.49
N ILE A 321 -15.13 -17.34 53.90
CA ILE A 321 -14.06 -16.62 54.61
C ILE A 321 -14.54 -15.25 55.09
N ALA A 322 -15.25 -14.48 54.27
CA ALA A 322 -15.74 -13.16 54.63
C ALA A 322 -16.76 -13.22 55.79
N VAL A 323 -17.69 -14.17 55.74
CA VAL A 323 -18.64 -14.42 56.83
C VAL A 323 -17.90 -14.89 58.08
N GLY A 324 -16.91 -15.77 57.95
CA GLY A 324 -16.06 -16.23 59.05
C GLY A 324 -15.31 -15.08 59.72
N LEU A 325 -14.70 -14.18 58.95
CA LEU A 325 -14.02 -12.98 59.44
C LEU A 325 -15.00 -12.00 60.11
N LEU A 326 -16.21 -11.84 59.56
CA LEU A 326 -17.25 -11.01 60.19
C LEU A 326 -17.64 -11.58 61.56
N PHE A 327 -17.83 -12.90 61.67
CA PHE A 327 -18.11 -13.55 62.96
C PHE A 327 -16.93 -13.39 63.93
N LEU A 328 -15.70 -13.58 63.47
CA LEU A 328 -14.50 -13.39 64.29
C LEU A 328 -14.40 -11.96 64.79
N LEU A 329 -14.70 -10.98 63.94
CA LEU A 329 -14.72 -9.56 64.28
C LEU A 329 -15.83 -9.24 65.28
N ILE A 330 -17.05 -9.76 65.09
CA ILE A 330 -18.15 -9.63 66.06
C ILE A 330 -17.75 -10.24 67.40
N ILE A 331 -17.12 -11.41 67.43
CA ILE A 331 -16.63 -12.05 68.66
C ILE A 331 -15.55 -11.18 69.31
N LEU A 332 -14.60 -10.65 68.54
CA LEU A 332 -13.52 -9.81 69.05
C LEU A 332 -14.06 -8.49 69.63
N PHE A 333 -15.06 -7.89 68.98
CA PHE A 333 -15.75 -6.72 69.52
C PHE A 333 -16.57 -7.05 70.78
N THR A 334 -17.41 -8.09 70.75
CA THR A 334 -18.33 -8.41 71.85
C THR A 334 -17.67 -9.07 73.07
N LYS A 335 -16.60 -9.84 72.87
CA LYS A 335 -15.93 -10.63 73.93
C LYS A 335 -14.58 -10.07 74.36
N CYS A 336 -13.89 -9.30 73.52
CA CYS A 336 -12.61 -8.70 73.89
C CYS A 336 -12.74 -7.19 74.10
N LEU A 337 -13.20 -6.43 73.11
CA LEU A 337 -13.20 -4.96 73.20
C LEU A 337 -14.28 -4.40 74.14
N VAL A 338 -15.51 -4.92 74.12
CA VAL A 338 -16.61 -4.45 74.99
C VAL A 338 -16.29 -4.66 76.49
N PRO A 339 -15.83 -5.84 76.96
CA PRO A 339 -15.47 -5.98 78.37
C PRO A 339 -14.20 -5.20 78.77
N LEU A 340 -13.21 -5.04 77.88
CA LEU A 340 -12.05 -4.16 78.13
C LEU A 340 -12.45 -2.69 78.22
N ALA A 341 -13.41 -2.24 77.42
CA ALA A 341 -13.97 -0.89 77.50
C ALA A 341 -14.80 -0.70 78.78
N CYS A 342 -15.56 -1.70 79.22
CA CYS A 342 -16.28 -1.67 80.50
C CYS A 342 -15.36 -1.73 81.73
N CYS A 343 -14.16 -2.32 81.62
CA CYS A 343 -13.17 -2.34 82.70
C CYS A 343 -12.30 -1.07 82.75
N SER A 344 -12.12 -0.36 81.63
CA SER A 344 -11.34 0.90 81.57
C SER A 344 -12.19 2.15 81.78
N LEU A 345 -13.49 2.09 81.50
CA LEU A 345 -14.47 3.12 81.84
C LEU A 345 -15.33 2.60 83.00
N ALA A 346 -14.99 2.98 84.23
CA ALA A 346 -15.80 2.72 85.42
C ALA A 346 -17.19 3.38 85.29
N ILE A 347 -18.11 2.70 84.61
CA ILE A 347 -19.51 3.08 84.49
C ILE A 347 -20.31 2.09 85.34
N PRO A 348 -20.97 2.51 86.42
CA PRO A 348 -21.68 1.60 87.31
C PRO A 348 -22.88 0.97 86.59
N PHE A 349 -22.92 -0.36 86.60
CA PHE A 349 -24.09 -1.16 86.27
C PHE A 349 -25.25 -0.73 87.18
N LYS A 350 -26.24 -0.01 86.62
CA LYS A 350 -27.49 0.27 87.32
C LYS A 350 -28.35 -0.99 87.30
N SER A 351 -28.15 -1.82 88.31
CA SER A 351 -29.12 -2.80 88.78
C SER A 351 -30.43 -2.10 89.18
N ARG A 352 -31.55 -2.50 88.55
CA ARG A 352 -32.96 -2.49 89.03
C ARG A 352 -33.88 -2.61 87.79
N ASN A 353 -34.87 -3.49 87.68
CA ASN A 353 -35.74 -4.07 88.71
C ASN A 353 -36.30 -5.44 88.26
N LYS A 354 -36.20 -6.45 89.14
CA LYS A 354 -37.26 -7.45 89.27
C LYS A 354 -38.45 -6.78 89.96
N LYS A 355 -39.58 -6.62 89.29
CA LYS A 355 -40.89 -6.60 89.95
C LYS A 355 -41.76 -7.72 89.39
N LYS A 356 -42.25 -8.51 90.33
CA LYS A 356 -43.01 -9.75 90.21
C LYS A 356 -44.51 -9.40 90.14
N LYS A 357 -45.26 -10.18 89.35
CA LYS A 357 -46.72 -10.48 89.43
C LYS A 357 -47.73 -9.34 89.23
N LYS A 358 -48.67 -9.52 88.29
CA LYS A 358 -49.93 -10.27 88.51
C LYS A 358 -50.63 -10.62 87.20
N SER A 359 -51.33 -11.76 87.24
CA SER A 359 -52.21 -12.37 86.26
C SER A 359 -53.58 -11.68 86.15
N SER A 360 -54.19 -11.71 84.96
CA SER A 360 -55.62 -11.96 84.67
C SER A 360 -55.77 -11.87 83.14
N SER A 361 -56.02 -12.99 82.44
CA SER A 361 -57.33 -13.53 82.04
C SER A 361 -57.92 -12.84 80.80
N ASP A 362 -58.61 -13.64 79.99
CA ASP A 362 -59.40 -13.37 78.76
C ASP A 362 -58.67 -13.98 77.55
N PHE A 363 -59.04 -15.12 76.97
CA PHE A 363 -60.18 -16.04 77.10
C PHE A 363 -59.71 -17.48 76.83
#